data_AF-A0A2S2FAJ6-F1
#
_entry.id   AF-A0A2S2FAJ6-F1
#
_cell.length_a   1.000
_cell.length_b   1.000
_cell.length_c   1.000
_cell.angle_alpha   90.00
_cell.angle_beta   90.00
_cell.angle_gamma   90.00
#
_symmetry.space_group_name_H-M   'P 1'
#
loop_
_entity.id
_entity.type
_entity.pdbx_description
1 polymer ?
#
loop_
_entity_poly.entity_id
_entity_poly.type
_entity_poly.pdbx_seq_one_letter_code
_entity_poly.pdbx_strand_id
1 'polypeptide(L)'
;MKIDKIPDSIDPSLNLENIREECLALVKKRAYFSAGAAVIPIPFFDVVIDVGILSQLIPEINARFGLAPDQISVYDPKTKQIHWNELRKRGFEFSGLVVARTAVKSSLNNVAAKVITKQVTKFIPLGGSLVAASLGYIVMKKVAEAHVEECYKLAKGIQNKQKEKIVKYS
;
A
#
# COMPACT_ATOMS: atom_id res chain seq x y z
N MET A 1 -4.87 3.25 7.96
CA MET A 1 -3.94 2.39 8.76
C MET A 1 -3.69 3.08 10.09
N LYS A 2 -3.53 2.37 11.22
CA LYS A 2 -3.42 3.06 12.52
C LYS A 2 -2.07 3.79 12.62
N ILE A 3 -2.13 5.10 12.88
CA ILE A 3 -0.98 5.92 13.25
C ILE A 3 -0.94 5.89 14.78
N ASP A 4 -0.10 5.03 15.35
CA ASP A 4 -0.10 4.76 16.80
C ASP A 4 0.46 5.92 17.65
N LYS A 5 1.18 6.85 17.01
CA LYS A 5 1.71 8.08 17.64
C LYS A 5 1.54 9.25 16.68
N ILE A 6 0.53 10.08 16.93
CA ILE A 6 0.32 11.32 16.19
C ILE A 6 1.16 12.41 16.89
N PRO A 7 2.05 13.13 16.20
CA PRO A 7 2.82 14.20 16.82
C PRO A 7 1.93 15.39 17.17
N ASP A 8 2.24 16.06 18.30
CA ASP A 8 1.50 17.26 18.77
C ASP A 8 1.71 18.49 17.88
N SER A 9 2.77 18.47 17.08
CA SER A 9 3.20 19.56 16.19
C SER A 9 3.87 19.00 14.94
N ILE A 10 3.61 19.61 13.79
CA ILE A 10 4.40 19.43 12.57
C ILE A 10 5.06 20.76 12.17
N ASP A 11 6.00 20.72 11.24
CA ASP A 11 6.63 21.93 10.69
C ASP A 11 5.54 22.84 10.07
N PRO A 12 5.38 24.08 10.55
CA PRO A 12 4.36 25.00 10.05
C PRO A 12 4.62 25.50 8.62
N SER A 13 5.86 25.37 8.11
CA SER A 13 6.25 25.76 6.75
C SER A 13 5.99 24.68 5.71
N LEU A 14 5.60 23.47 6.13
CA LEU A 14 5.38 22.33 5.23
C LEU A 14 4.27 22.64 4.21
N ASN A 15 4.59 22.51 2.92
CA ASN A 15 3.60 22.61 1.85
C ASN A 15 2.88 21.26 1.66
N LEU A 16 1.79 21.08 2.40
CA LEU A 16 1.02 19.84 2.43
C LEU A 16 0.39 19.46 1.09
N GLU A 17 0.06 20.44 0.22
CA GLU A 17 -0.48 20.17 -1.11
C GLU A 17 0.57 19.55 -2.02
N ASN A 18 1.77 20.14 -2.07
CA ASN A 18 2.87 19.61 -2.86
C ASN A 18 3.26 18.19 -2.40
N ILE A 19 3.31 17.98 -1.08
CA ILE A 19 3.61 16.66 -0.51
C ILE A 19 2.54 15.63 -0.90
N ARG A 20 1.27 16.03 -0.88
CA ARG A 20 0.16 15.18 -1.34
C ARG A 20 0.35 14.76 -2.79
N GLU A 21 0.63 15.69 -3.69
CA GLU A 21 0.87 15.39 -5.11
C GLU A 21 2.07 14.46 -5.33
N GLU A 22 3.18 14.71 -4.64
CA GLU A 22 4.37 13.84 -4.68
C GLU A 22 4.05 12.42 -4.19
N CYS A 23 3.30 12.29 -3.10
CA CYS A 23 2.88 11.00 -2.56
C CYS A 23 1.97 10.26 -3.54
N LEU A 24 1.00 10.94 -4.17
CA LEU A 24 0.12 10.33 -5.18
C LEU A 24 0.92 9.83 -6.40
N ALA A 25 1.92 10.61 -6.85
CA ALA A 25 2.82 10.18 -7.92
C ALA A 25 3.63 8.94 -7.52
N LEU A 26 4.08 8.89 -6.27
CA LEU A 26 4.81 7.74 -5.73
C LEU A 26 3.92 6.50 -5.62
N VAL A 27 2.69 6.64 -5.15
CA VAL A 27 1.68 5.57 -5.11
C VAL A 27 1.47 4.99 -6.50
N LYS A 28 1.31 5.84 -7.53
CA LYS A 28 1.16 5.40 -8.92
C LYS A 28 2.34 4.53 -9.38
N LYS A 29 3.57 4.94 -9.07
CA LYS A 29 4.78 4.16 -9.38
C LYS A 29 4.77 2.80 -8.69
N ARG A 30 4.50 2.75 -7.38
CA ARG A 30 4.46 1.51 -6.59
C ARG A 30 3.33 0.57 -7.04
N ALA A 31 2.19 1.11 -7.47
CA ALA A 31 1.09 0.33 -8.03
C ALA A 31 1.47 -0.37 -9.34
N TYR A 32 2.32 0.24 -10.19
CA TYR A 32 2.85 -0.46 -11.38
C TYR A 32 3.76 -1.64 -11.00
N PHE A 33 4.57 -1.53 -9.95
CA PHE A 33 5.38 -2.66 -9.46
C PHE A 33 4.51 -3.81 -8.97
N SER A 34 3.45 -3.51 -8.22
CA SER A 34 2.43 -4.49 -7.80
C SER A 34 1.80 -5.22 -9.00
N ALA A 35 1.38 -4.45 -10.02
CA ALA A 35 0.82 -5.00 -11.25
C ALA A 35 1.81 -5.92 -11.99
N GLY A 36 3.09 -5.54 -12.03
CA GLY A 36 4.16 -6.36 -12.60
C GLY A 36 4.43 -7.65 -11.82
N ALA A 37 4.27 -7.64 -10.50
CA ALA A 37 4.39 -8.86 -9.70
C ALA A 37 3.25 -9.86 -9.97
N ALA A 38 2.06 -9.36 -10.29
CA ALA A 38 0.88 -10.20 -10.57
C ALA A 38 0.94 -10.99 -11.89
N VAL A 39 1.86 -10.64 -12.81
CA VAL A 39 2.06 -11.42 -14.04
C VAL A 39 3.01 -12.60 -13.86
N ILE A 40 3.71 -12.69 -12.73
CA ILE A 40 4.66 -13.76 -12.43
C ILE A 40 3.88 -15.00 -11.97
N PRO A 41 4.04 -16.18 -12.61
CA PRO A 41 3.24 -17.37 -12.33
C PRO A 41 3.72 -18.11 -11.06
N ILE A 42 4.02 -17.38 -9.98
CA ILE A 42 4.41 -17.96 -8.68
C ILE A 42 3.24 -17.75 -7.71
N PRO A 43 2.69 -18.83 -7.12
CA PRO A 43 1.60 -18.72 -6.16
C PRO A 43 1.95 -17.78 -5.01
N PHE A 44 1.04 -16.85 -4.69
CA PHE A 44 1.14 -15.90 -3.57
C PHE A 44 2.29 -14.89 -3.65
N PHE A 45 3.06 -14.88 -4.75
CA PHE A 45 4.18 -13.96 -4.92
C PHE A 45 3.72 -12.49 -4.96
N ASP A 46 2.66 -12.22 -5.70
CA ASP A 46 2.00 -10.92 -5.78
C ASP A 46 1.60 -10.38 -4.38
N VAL A 47 1.08 -11.23 -3.51
CA VAL A 47 0.68 -10.86 -2.14
C VAL A 47 1.89 -10.47 -1.29
N VAL A 48 2.98 -11.23 -1.36
CA VAL A 48 4.21 -10.93 -0.62
C VAL A 48 4.81 -9.60 -1.08
N ILE A 49 4.83 -9.38 -2.40
CA ILE A 49 5.30 -8.12 -2.98
C ILE A 49 4.40 -6.95 -2.55
N ASP A 50 3.08 -7.12 -2.62
CA ASP A 50 2.13 -6.08 -2.21
C ASP A 50 2.31 -5.67 -0.74
N VAL A 51 2.45 -6.65 0.16
CA VAL A 51 2.73 -6.40 1.58
C VAL A 51 4.08 -5.68 1.75
N GLY A 52 5.13 -6.14 1.07
CA GLY A 52 6.44 -5.49 1.12
C GLY A 52 6.42 -4.05 0.63
N ILE A 53 5.72 -3.78 -0.47
CA ILE A 53 5.53 -2.44 -1.03
C ILE A 53 4.80 -1.55 -0.01
N LEU A 54 3.65 -1.97 0.51
CA LEU A 54 2.86 -1.18 1.48
C LEU A 54 3.63 -0.92 2.78
N SER A 55 4.39 -1.92 3.23
CA SER A 55 5.20 -1.83 4.46
C SER A 55 6.32 -0.79 4.37
N GLN A 56 6.75 -0.41 3.16
CA GLN A 56 7.71 0.69 2.95
C GLN A 56 7.00 2.00 2.59
N LEU A 57 5.98 1.91 1.73
CA LEU A 57 5.25 3.04 1.19
C LEU A 57 4.51 3.83 2.28
N ILE A 58 3.84 3.13 3.20
CA ILE A 58 3.03 3.79 4.23
C ILE A 58 3.90 4.57 5.22
N PRO A 59 4.98 4.01 5.79
CA PRO A 59 5.91 4.79 6.60
C PRO A 59 6.53 5.97 5.84
N GLU A 60 6.88 5.79 4.56
CA GLU A 60 7.42 6.85 3.72
C GLU A 60 6.41 8.01 3.56
N ILE A 61 5.13 7.71 3.32
CA ILE A 61 4.06 8.71 3.25
C ILE A 61 3.93 9.44 4.59
N ASN A 62 3.87 8.71 5.72
CA ASN A 62 3.73 9.30 7.04
C ASN A 62 4.89 10.27 7.35
N ALA A 63 6.13 9.86 7.05
CA ALA A 63 7.32 10.67 7.28
C ALA A 63 7.28 11.96 6.44
N ARG A 64 6.87 11.89 5.17
CA ARG A 64 6.74 13.07 4.29
C ARG A 64 5.74 14.10 4.81
N PHE A 65 4.65 13.65 5.45
CA PHE A 65 3.67 14.54 6.09
C PHE A 65 4.09 15.03 7.49
N GLY A 66 5.29 14.70 7.95
CA GLY A 66 5.75 15.02 9.31
C GLY A 66 5.03 14.24 10.39
N LEU A 67 4.32 13.16 10.03
CA LEU A 67 3.55 12.31 10.94
C LEU A 67 4.36 11.11 11.45
N ALA A 68 5.69 11.18 11.34
CA ALA A 68 6.59 10.04 11.46
C ALA A 68 6.31 9.19 12.70
N PRO A 69 5.80 7.96 12.54
CA PRO A 69 5.80 6.98 13.61
C PRO A 69 7.20 6.34 13.67
N ASP A 70 7.70 6.06 14.87
CA ASP A 70 8.85 5.17 15.08
C ASP A 70 8.53 3.81 14.44
N GLN A 71 9.03 3.54 13.23
CA GLN A 71 8.80 2.29 12.55
C GLN A 71 10.10 1.75 11.94
N ILE A 72 10.47 0.55 12.39
CA ILE A 72 11.57 -0.24 11.82
C ILE A 72 11.15 -0.65 10.41
N SER A 73 12.01 -0.44 9.41
CA SER A 73 11.72 -0.81 8.03
C SER A 73 11.73 -2.33 7.85
N VAL A 74 10.88 -2.84 6.96
CA VAL A 74 10.87 -4.27 6.57
C VAL A 74 12.11 -4.70 5.78
N TYR A 75 12.84 -3.73 5.24
CA TYR A 75 14.06 -3.93 4.47
C TYR A 75 15.06 -2.85 4.86
N ASP A 76 16.29 -3.25 5.16
CA ASP A 76 17.40 -2.33 5.40
C ASP A 76 18.24 -2.21 4.12
N PRO A 77 18.28 -1.02 3.47
CA PRO A 77 19.08 -0.80 2.28
C PRO A 77 20.59 -0.96 2.49
N LYS A 78 21.09 -0.72 3.71
CA LYS A 78 22.54 -0.76 4.02
C LYS A 78 23.03 -2.19 4.17
N THR A 79 22.29 -3.00 4.93
CA THR A 79 22.64 -4.41 5.16
C THR A 79 22.06 -5.35 4.11
N LYS A 80 21.13 -4.85 3.26
CA LYS A 80 20.35 -5.63 2.28
C LYS A 80 19.55 -6.77 2.93
N GLN A 81 19.25 -6.65 4.22
CA GLN A 81 18.53 -7.67 4.97
C GLN A 81 17.04 -7.40 4.97
N ILE A 82 16.27 -8.49 4.88
CA ILE A 82 14.82 -8.49 5.02
C ILE A 82 14.48 -8.81 6.47
N HIS A 83 13.79 -7.91 7.15
CA HIS A 83 13.29 -8.13 8.51
C HIS A 83 11.98 -8.92 8.47
N TRP A 84 12.10 -10.25 8.37
CA TRP A 84 10.95 -11.17 8.23
C TRP A 84 9.90 -11.05 9.34
N ASN A 85 10.30 -10.73 10.57
CA ASN A 85 9.38 -10.55 11.68
C ASN A 85 8.50 -9.30 11.50
N GLU A 86 9.09 -8.20 11.04
CA GLU A 86 8.35 -6.97 10.76
C GLU A 86 7.44 -7.16 9.54
N LEU A 87 7.93 -7.81 8.48
CA LEU A 87 7.08 -8.18 7.33
C LEU A 87 5.88 -9.03 7.77
N ARG A 88 6.10 -10.02 8.64
CA ARG A 88 5.02 -10.87 9.16
C ARG A 88 4.00 -10.04 9.94
N LYS A 89 4.46 -9.12 10.80
CA LYS A 89 3.58 -8.22 11.56
C LYS A 89 2.72 -7.35 10.64
N ARG A 90 3.32 -6.74 9.62
CA ARG A 90 2.57 -5.98 8.59
C ARG A 90 1.64 -6.88 7.78
N GLY A 91 2.05 -8.10 7.48
CA GLY A 91 1.21 -9.12 6.85
C GLY A 91 -0.07 -9.41 7.64
N PHE A 92 -0.01 -9.42 8.98
CA PHE A 92 -1.20 -9.52 9.83
C PHE A 92 -2.10 -8.29 9.75
N GLU A 93 -1.54 -7.08 9.68
CA GLU A 93 -2.31 -5.84 9.45
C GLU A 93 -3.06 -5.88 8.11
N PHE A 94 -2.47 -6.53 7.10
CA PHE A 94 -3.08 -6.75 5.79
C PHE A 94 -3.79 -8.10 5.63
N SER A 95 -4.04 -8.83 6.72
CA SER A 95 -4.63 -10.18 6.67
C SER A 95 -5.99 -10.23 5.96
N GLY A 96 -6.80 -9.16 6.06
CA GLY A 96 -8.07 -9.04 5.33
C GLY A 96 -7.90 -9.09 3.81
N LEU A 97 -6.82 -8.53 3.27
CA LEU A 97 -6.49 -8.59 1.83
C LEU A 97 -6.15 -10.03 1.41
N VAL A 98 -5.38 -10.73 2.25
CA VAL A 98 -4.95 -12.12 2.02
C VAL A 98 -6.14 -13.07 2.05
N VAL A 99 -7.01 -12.93 3.04
CA VAL A 99 -8.23 -13.74 3.19
C VAL A 99 -9.16 -13.51 1.99
N ALA A 100 -9.40 -12.25 1.61
CA ALA A 100 -10.25 -11.91 0.47
C ALA A 100 -9.72 -12.51 -0.85
N ARG A 101 -8.41 -12.38 -1.14
CA ARG A 101 -7.82 -12.98 -2.35
C ARG A 101 -7.88 -14.51 -2.34
N THR A 102 -7.71 -15.14 -1.17
CA THR A 102 -7.80 -16.60 -1.03
C THR A 102 -9.22 -17.11 -1.30
N ALA A 103 -10.24 -16.41 -0.80
CA ALA A 103 -11.65 -16.74 -1.06
C ALA A 103 -12.02 -16.61 -2.54
N VAL A 104 -11.54 -15.56 -3.22
CA VAL A 104 -11.75 -15.36 -4.66
C VAL A 104 -11.06 -16.47 -5.47
N LYS A 105 -9.80 -16.79 -5.16
CA LYS A 105 -9.04 -17.83 -5.87
C LYS A 105 -9.61 -19.23 -5.67
N SER A 106 -10.06 -19.56 -4.45
CA SER A 106 -10.71 -20.85 -4.15
C SER A 106 -12.02 -21.01 -4.93
N SER A 107 -12.83 -19.95 -4.99
CA SER A 107 -14.05 -19.92 -5.79
C SER A 107 -13.76 -20.10 -7.29
N LEU A 108 -12.71 -19.44 -7.79
CA LEU A 108 -12.32 -19.51 -9.20
C LEU A 108 -11.82 -20.92 -9.58
N ASN A 109 -10.98 -21.54 -8.77
CA ASN A 109 -10.47 -22.89 -9.01
C ASN A 109 -11.60 -23.94 -9.07
N ASN A 110 -12.62 -23.81 -8.21
CA ASN A 110 -13.72 -24.77 -8.15
C ASN A 110 -14.71 -24.65 -9.34
N VAL A 111 -14.90 -23.44 -9.87
CA VAL A 111 -15.80 -23.19 -11.01
C VAL A 111 -15.09 -23.33 -12.36
N ALA A 112 -13.86 -22.84 -12.47
CA ALA A 112 -13.07 -22.84 -13.70
C ALA A 112 -12.51 -24.23 -14.05
N ALA A 113 -12.11 -25.05 -13.06
CA ALA A 113 -11.58 -26.39 -13.33
C ALA A 113 -12.61 -27.35 -13.94
N LYS A 114 -13.91 -27.13 -13.68
CA LYS A 114 -15.00 -27.98 -14.20
C LYS A 114 -15.47 -27.58 -15.60
N VAL A 115 -15.30 -26.33 -16.01
CA VAL A 115 -15.83 -25.81 -17.29
C VAL A 115 -14.76 -25.70 -18.38
N ILE A 116 -13.49 -25.49 -18.02
CA ILE A 116 -12.43 -25.13 -18.99
C ILE A 116 -11.68 -26.34 -19.58
N THR A 117 -11.84 -27.53 -19.02
CA THR A 117 -11.09 -28.73 -19.48
C THR A 117 -11.48 -29.25 -20.87
N LYS A 118 -12.59 -28.79 -21.49
CA LYS A 118 -13.05 -29.38 -22.77
C LYS A 118 -12.88 -28.57 -24.05
N GLN A 119 -12.81 -27.22 -24.07
CA GLN A 119 -12.84 -26.52 -25.38
C GLN A 119 -12.02 -25.24 -25.60
N VAL A 120 -11.25 -24.68 -24.65
CA VAL A 120 -10.51 -23.43 -24.93
C VAL A 120 -9.12 -23.37 -24.27
N THR A 121 -8.36 -24.45 -24.38
CA THR A 121 -6.98 -24.49 -23.85
C THR A 121 -5.96 -23.77 -24.72
N LYS A 122 -6.33 -23.35 -25.95
CA LYS A 122 -5.37 -22.83 -26.94
C LYS A 122 -5.16 -21.31 -26.89
N PHE A 123 -6.02 -20.58 -26.21
CA PHE A 123 -5.87 -19.16 -25.90
C PHE A 123 -6.41 -18.94 -24.50
N ILE A 124 -5.54 -18.82 -23.49
CA ILE A 124 -5.54 -17.81 -22.42
C ILE A 124 -4.30 -18.11 -21.51
N PRO A 125 -3.06 -17.83 -21.97
CA PRO A 125 -1.95 -17.57 -21.05
C PRO A 125 -1.88 -16.07 -20.67
N LEU A 126 -2.53 -15.19 -21.45
CA LEU A 126 -2.38 -13.73 -21.32
C LEU A 126 -3.62 -13.01 -20.74
N GLY A 127 -4.82 -13.56 -20.91
CA GLY A 127 -6.06 -12.92 -20.41
C GLY A 127 -6.16 -12.87 -18.89
N GLY A 128 -5.80 -13.95 -18.20
CA GLY A 128 -5.81 -14.00 -16.74
C GLY A 128 -4.79 -13.06 -16.09
N SER A 129 -3.58 -12.99 -16.64
CA SER A 129 -2.50 -12.12 -16.15
C SER A 129 -2.83 -10.64 -16.31
N LEU A 130 -3.52 -10.25 -17.40
CA LEU A 130 -3.95 -8.87 -17.61
C LEU A 130 -5.02 -8.44 -16.58
N VAL A 131 -6.01 -9.31 -16.32
CA VAL A 131 -7.03 -9.05 -15.30
C VAL A 131 -6.39 -8.97 -13.92
N ALA A 132 -5.50 -9.91 -13.57
CA ALA A 132 -4.78 -9.92 -12.30
C ALA A 132 -3.91 -8.67 -12.12
N ALA A 133 -3.14 -8.27 -13.14
CA ALA A 133 -2.32 -7.06 -13.11
C ALA A 133 -3.16 -5.79 -12.95
N SER A 134 -4.29 -5.70 -13.65
CA SER A 134 -5.21 -4.56 -13.55
C SER A 134 -5.82 -4.46 -12.15
N LEU A 135 -6.25 -5.60 -11.59
CA LEU A 135 -6.81 -5.65 -10.24
C LEU A 135 -5.75 -5.30 -9.18
N GLY A 136 -4.54 -5.85 -9.31
CA GLY A 136 -3.41 -5.54 -8.44
C GLY A 136 -3.10 -4.04 -8.42
N TYR A 137 -2.99 -3.42 -9.61
CA TYR A 137 -2.81 -1.97 -9.75
C TYR A 137 -3.91 -1.17 -9.05
N ILE A 138 -5.19 -1.47 -9.33
CA ILE A 138 -6.33 -0.71 -8.81
C ILE A 138 -6.38 -0.81 -7.29
N VAL A 139 -6.24 -2.02 -6.74
CA VAL A 139 -6.31 -2.26 -5.30
C VAL A 139 -5.16 -1.56 -4.58
N MET A 140 -3.92 -1.75 -5.04
CA MET A 140 -2.74 -1.09 -4.48
C MET A 140 -2.88 0.43 -4.50
N LYS A 141 -3.27 0.97 -5.66
CA LYS A 141 -3.48 2.42 -5.85
C LYS A 141 -4.54 2.96 -4.90
N LYS A 142 -5.74 2.35 -4.86
CA LYS A 142 -6.86 2.82 -4.03
C LYS A 142 -6.53 2.82 -2.55
N VAL A 143 -5.90 1.75 -2.05
CA VAL A 143 -5.53 1.62 -0.64
C VAL A 143 -4.50 2.68 -0.25
N ALA A 144 -3.46 2.85 -1.07
CA ALA A 144 -2.40 3.80 -0.74
C ALA A 144 -2.83 5.27 -0.95
N GLU A 145 -3.64 5.59 -1.97
CA GLU A 145 -4.23 6.93 -2.14
C GLU A 145 -5.12 7.31 -0.96
N ALA A 146 -5.95 6.38 -0.47
CA ALA A 146 -6.75 6.62 0.73
C ALA A 146 -5.88 6.98 1.94
N HIS A 147 -4.75 6.26 2.12
CA HIS A 147 -3.80 6.54 3.19
C HIS A 147 -3.10 7.91 3.03
N VAL A 148 -2.77 8.33 1.80
CA VAL A 148 -2.25 9.68 1.52
C VAL A 148 -3.25 10.75 1.94
N GLU A 149 -4.53 10.59 1.59
CA GLU A 149 -5.59 11.54 1.96
C GLU A 149 -5.82 11.61 3.48
N GLU A 150 -5.76 10.47 4.17
CA GLU A 150 -5.83 10.41 5.64
C GLU A 150 -4.69 11.21 6.28
N CYS A 151 -3.46 11.00 5.83
CA CYS A 151 -2.28 11.70 6.34
C CYS A 151 -2.34 13.20 6.05
N TYR A 152 -2.73 13.59 4.83
CA TYR A 152 -2.89 14.98 4.45
C TYR A 152 -3.91 15.70 5.35
N LYS A 153 -5.10 15.10 5.54
CA LYS A 153 -6.14 15.67 6.41
C LYS A 153 -5.67 15.81 7.85
N LEU A 154 -4.99 14.79 8.37
CA LEU A 154 -4.46 14.80 9.72
C LEU A 154 -3.41 15.91 9.90
N ALA A 155 -2.41 15.96 9.02
CA ALA A 155 -1.35 16.96 9.04
C ALA A 155 -1.91 18.39 8.93
N LYS A 156 -2.86 18.61 8.01
CA LYS A 156 -3.54 19.92 7.85
C LYS A 156 -4.31 20.31 9.12
N GLY A 157 -4.97 19.35 9.76
CA GLY A 157 -5.63 19.57 11.05
C GLY A 157 -4.67 19.98 12.16
N ILE A 158 -3.49 19.37 12.24
CA ILE A 158 -2.45 19.73 13.21
C ILE A 158 -1.91 21.14 12.92
N GLN A 159 -1.55 21.43 11.66
CA GLN A 159 -1.02 22.74 11.23
C GLN A 159 -1.98 23.89 11.55
N ASN A 160 -3.29 23.69 11.31
CA ASN A 160 -4.30 24.70 11.59
C ASN A 160 -4.43 24.97 13.10
N LYS A 161 -4.48 23.91 13.93
CA LYS A 161 -4.51 24.05 15.40
C LYS A 161 -3.27 24.77 15.95
N GLN A 162 -2.10 24.56 15.35
CA GLN A 162 -0.88 25.27 15.72
C GLN A 162 -0.98 26.77 15.39
N LYS A 163 -1.47 27.11 14.19
CA LYS A 163 -1.69 28.51 13.78
C LYS A 163 -2.67 29.23 14.72
N GLU A 164 -3.77 28.58 15.08
CA GLU A 164 -4.76 29.13 16.04
C GLU A 164 -4.15 29.40 17.43
N LYS A 165 -3.32 28.48 17.94
CA LYS A 165 -2.59 28.70 19.21
C LYS A 165 -1.64 29.88 19.11
N ILE A 166 -0.86 29.99 18.03
CA ILE A 166 0.09 31.11 17.85
C ILE A 166 -0.66 32.44 17.84
N VAL A 167 -1.77 32.55 17.11
CA VAL A 167 -2.57 33.79 17.03
C VAL A 167 -3.23 34.15 18.36
N LYS A 168 -3.64 33.18 19.17
CA LYS A 168 -4.33 33.43 20.46
C LYS A 168 -3.39 33.91 21.58
N TYR A 169 -2.09 33.67 21.45
CA TYR A 169 -1.07 34.02 22.46
C TYR A 169 -0.01 35.02 21.96
N SER A 170 -0.21 35.59 20.76
CA SER A 170 0.53 36.76 20.25
C SER A 170 -0.29 38.03 20.50
#